data_AF-A0A522DWT7-F1
#
_entry.id   AF-A0A522DWT7-F1
#
_cell.length_a   1.000
_cell.length_b   1.000
_cell.length_c   1.000
_cell.angle_alpha   90.00
_cell.angle_beta   90.00
_cell.angle_gamma   90.00
#
_symmetry.space_group_name_H-M   'P 1'
#
loop_
_entity.id
_entity.type
_entity.pdbx_description
1 polymer ?
#
loop_
_entity_poly.entity_id
_entity_poly.type
_entity_poly.pdbx_seq_one_letter_code
_entity_poly.pdbx_strand_id
1 'polypeptide(L)'
;CRGFAALEDEANQNAEFDKKLADEEVWIRQGVKARRTRNEGRVRALEKLRDERAQRRNIQGTAKIALNRGDASGKKVIEVDDICFSYGDKPIVKHFSTLIQRGDKIGLIGANGAGKSTLLKLLLKQLEPDSGVVEQGTRLEIAYFDQLRDQLDPNMTVADTVADGNDFVEIAGNKRHVMSYLGDFLFAPARARSPVKSLSGGEKNRLLLARLFTKPANLIVMDEPTNDLDLETLELLEEKLVNYDGTLLLVSHDRAFLDNVVTSVFVLDGSGAVNEFIGGYSDWLAYCKDARQAAAAIKKTVDSQKQQKPPAAKKKKLSYKEQQELDKLPAVIEELEARQAALTQQISSPDFYAQTGADQQGIVAGTLDELKRIETKLAAAYQRWDELEALTEEGVG
;
A
#
# COMPACT_ATOMS: atom_id res chain seq x y z
N CYS A 1 -6.02 1.51 60.48
CA CYS A 1 -4.73 1.50 59.75
C CYS A 1 -4.66 0.55 58.55
N ARG A 2 -5.52 -0.47 58.39
CA ARG A 2 -5.47 -1.38 57.21
C ARG A 2 -6.09 -0.84 55.92
N GLY A 3 -7.00 0.14 55.99
CA GLY A 3 -7.64 0.73 54.80
C GLY A 3 -6.80 1.81 54.09
N PHE A 4 -5.90 2.49 54.82
CA PHE A 4 -5.02 3.51 54.23
C PHE A 4 -3.92 2.92 53.35
N ALA A 5 -3.32 1.80 53.78
CA ALA A 5 -2.32 1.09 52.97
C ALA A 5 -2.92 0.53 51.67
N ALA A 6 -4.16 0.00 51.71
CA ALA A 6 -4.85 -0.48 50.51
C ALA A 6 -5.14 0.65 49.51
N LEU A 7 -5.53 1.84 50.00
CA LEU A 7 -5.78 3.02 49.15
C LEU A 7 -4.48 3.62 48.57
N GLU A 8 -3.37 3.58 49.31
CA GLU A 8 -2.06 3.98 48.79
C GLU A 8 -1.53 3.01 47.73
N ASP A 9 -1.73 1.70 47.92
CA ASP A 9 -1.35 0.70 46.94
C ASP A 9 -2.19 0.83 45.65
N GLU A 10 -3.49 1.09 45.78
CA GLU A 10 -4.40 1.31 44.64
C GLU A 10 -4.07 2.61 43.90
N ALA A 11 -3.73 3.68 44.61
CA ALA A 11 -3.30 4.95 44.04
C ALA A 11 -1.95 4.84 43.31
N ASN A 12 -0.99 4.07 43.86
CA ASN A 12 0.29 3.82 43.21
C ASN A 12 0.14 2.96 41.95
N GLN A 13 -0.73 1.94 41.98
CA GLN A 13 -1.02 1.13 40.80
C GLN A 13 -1.71 1.95 39.69
N ASN A 14 -2.66 2.81 40.05
CA ASN A 14 -3.30 3.72 39.10
C ASN A 14 -2.31 4.74 38.53
N ALA A 15 -1.42 5.30 39.35
CA ALA A 15 -0.38 6.22 38.89
C ALA A 15 0.64 5.54 37.95
N GLU A 16 1.02 4.29 38.22
CA GLU A 16 1.86 3.51 37.30
C GLU A 16 1.11 3.18 36.00
N PHE A 17 -0.19 2.91 36.06
CA PHE A 17 -1.03 2.64 34.89
C PHE A 17 -1.20 3.89 34.02
N ASP A 18 -1.53 5.03 34.63
CA ASP A 18 -1.66 6.32 33.95
C ASP A 18 -0.33 6.76 33.31
N LYS A 19 0.80 6.51 33.98
CA LYS A 19 2.12 6.77 33.42
C LYS A 19 2.42 5.88 32.20
N LYS A 20 2.07 4.59 32.26
CA LYS A 20 2.19 3.66 31.11
C LYS A 20 1.30 4.10 29.95
N LEU A 21 0.07 4.52 30.24
CA LEU A 21 -0.89 5.00 29.25
C LEU A 21 -0.42 6.30 28.58
N ALA A 22 0.15 7.23 29.36
CA ALA A 22 0.70 8.48 28.86
C ALA A 22 1.94 8.27 27.98
N ASP A 23 2.84 7.35 28.36
CA ASP A 23 4.00 6.99 27.56
C ASP A 23 3.57 6.34 26.22
N GLU A 24 2.52 5.50 26.23
CA GLU A 24 1.91 4.96 25.01
C GLU A 24 1.25 6.05 24.15
N GLU A 25 0.48 6.96 24.75
CA GLU A 25 -0.24 8.01 24.02
C GLU A 25 0.69 9.06 23.39
N VAL A 26 1.76 9.47 24.09
CA VAL A 26 2.79 10.38 23.57
C VAL A 26 3.47 9.76 22.35
N TRP A 27 3.76 8.46 22.43
CA TRP A 27 4.44 7.74 21.39
C TRP A 27 3.51 7.48 20.17
N ILE A 28 2.21 7.22 20.40
CA ILE A 28 1.17 7.23 19.37
C ILE A 28 1.08 8.60 18.67
N ARG A 29 0.99 9.70 19.42
CA ARG A 29 0.87 11.08 18.87
C ARG A 29 2.11 11.53 18.09
N GLN A 30 3.32 11.20 18.57
CA GLN A 30 4.56 11.46 17.84
C GLN A 30 4.61 10.64 16.54
N GLY A 31 4.13 9.40 16.57
CA GLY A 31 3.96 8.56 15.37
C GLY A 31 2.99 9.16 14.34
N VAL A 32 1.90 9.83 14.75
CA VAL A 32 0.90 10.42 13.83
C VAL A 32 1.44 11.64 13.06
N LYS A 33 2.27 12.49 13.69
CA LYS A 33 2.89 13.64 12.98
C LYS A 33 3.97 13.20 11.98
N ALA A 34 4.76 12.18 12.31
CA ALA A 34 5.71 11.58 11.38
C ALA A 34 5.01 10.86 10.21
N ARG A 35 3.81 10.32 10.42
CA ARG A 35 3.01 9.62 9.39
C ARG A 35 2.62 10.51 8.20
N ARG A 36 2.26 11.79 8.42
CA ARG A 36 1.81 12.68 7.32
C ARG A 36 2.90 13.00 6.30
N THR A 37 4.09 13.40 6.74
CA THR A 37 5.24 13.70 5.86
C THR A 37 5.84 12.45 5.21
N ARG A 38 5.70 11.29 5.86
CA ARG A 38 6.17 9.98 5.37
C ARG A 38 5.30 9.41 4.25
N ASN A 39 3.99 9.67 4.30
CA ASN A 39 3.06 9.22 3.26
C ASN A 39 3.33 9.86 1.89
N GLU A 40 3.69 11.16 1.85
CA GLU A 40 4.05 11.83 0.59
C GLU A 40 5.34 11.28 -0.03
N GLY A 41 6.37 11.03 0.79
CA GLY A 41 7.62 10.43 0.34
C GLY A 41 7.44 9.01 -0.21
N ARG A 42 6.55 8.23 0.43
CA ARG A 42 6.18 6.88 0.00
C ARG A 42 5.48 6.87 -1.37
N VAL A 43 4.52 7.77 -1.58
CA VAL A 43 3.79 7.87 -2.85
C VAL A 43 4.77 8.16 -4.00
N ARG A 44 5.65 9.14 -3.83
CA ARG A 44 6.69 9.46 -4.84
C ARG A 44 7.64 8.29 -5.11
N ALA A 45 8.01 7.53 -4.07
CA ALA A 45 8.85 6.35 -4.24
C ALA A 45 8.13 5.25 -5.06
N LEU A 46 6.84 5.02 -4.79
CA LEU A 46 6.04 4.05 -5.52
C LEU A 46 5.81 4.47 -6.98
N GLU A 47 5.49 5.74 -7.23
CA GLU A 47 5.34 6.30 -8.59
C GLU A 47 6.61 6.09 -9.40
N LYS A 48 7.78 6.40 -8.81
CA LYS A 48 9.07 6.17 -9.47
C LYS A 48 9.29 4.69 -9.84
N LEU A 49 8.94 3.75 -8.94
CA LEU A 49 9.04 2.32 -9.23
C LEU A 49 8.11 1.89 -10.37
N ARG A 50 6.90 2.48 -10.45
CA ARG A 50 5.95 2.22 -11.54
C ARG A 50 6.47 2.76 -12.87
N ASP A 51 7.02 3.96 -12.90
CA ASP A 51 7.62 4.55 -14.08
C ASP A 51 8.81 3.73 -14.60
N GLU A 52 9.70 3.31 -13.70
CA GLU A 52 10.84 2.44 -14.03
C GLU A 52 10.37 1.09 -14.61
N ARG A 53 9.26 0.53 -14.12
CA ARG A 53 8.67 -0.69 -14.66
C ARG A 53 8.00 -0.46 -16.02
N ALA A 54 7.27 0.65 -16.18
CA ALA A 54 6.60 1.00 -17.42
C ALA A 54 7.59 1.23 -18.57
N GLN A 55 8.67 1.96 -18.30
CA GLN A 55 9.74 2.20 -19.27
C GLN A 55 10.40 0.89 -19.72
N ARG A 56 10.69 -0.03 -18.78
CA ARG A 56 11.23 -1.36 -19.10
C ARG A 56 10.32 -2.16 -20.03
N ARG A 57 9.00 -2.14 -19.78
CA ARG A 57 8.03 -2.85 -20.62
C ARG A 57 7.88 -2.22 -22.00
N ASN A 58 7.93 -0.89 -22.12
CA ASN A 58 7.82 -0.22 -23.42
C ASN A 58 9.03 -0.56 -24.32
N ILE A 59 10.22 -0.67 -23.73
CA ILE A 59 11.43 -1.11 -24.43
C ILE A 59 11.29 -2.58 -24.90
N GLN A 60 10.77 -3.47 -24.05
CA GLN A 60 10.50 -4.88 -24.42
C GLN A 60 9.33 -5.06 -25.41
N GLY A 61 8.31 -4.20 -25.36
CA GLY A 61 7.17 -4.22 -26.28
C GLY A 61 7.52 -3.74 -27.69
N THR A 62 8.52 -2.86 -27.80
CA THR A 62 9.04 -2.36 -29.09
C THR A 62 10.02 -3.35 -29.72
N ALA A 63 10.73 -4.14 -28.91
CA ALA A 63 11.63 -5.19 -29.35
C ALA A 63 11.01 -6.57 -29.11
N LYS A 64 10.28 -7.10 -30.10
CA LYS A 64 9.87 -8.51 -30.14
C LYS A 64 11.05 -9.38 -29.70
N ILE A 65 10.91 -10.00 -28.53
CA ILE A 65 11.58 -11.21 -28.02
C ILE A 65 12.72 -11.67 -28.93
N ALA A 66 13.85 -10.94 -28.87
CA ALA A 66 15.11 -11.39 -29.41
C ALA A 66 16.05 -11.45 -28.22
N LEU A 67 16.40 -12.68 -27.87
CA LEU A 67 17.27 -13.08 -26.77
C LEU A 67 18.36 -12.05 -26.47
N ASN A 68 18.24 -11.36 -25.33
CA ASN A 68 19.39 -10.90 -24.57
C ASN A 68 19.41 -11.66 -23.23
N ARG A 69 19.61 -12.98 -23.33
CA ARG A 69 19.83 -13.88 -22.18
C ARG A 69 21.16 -13.61 -21.44
N GLY A 70 22.03 -12.76 -22.00
CA GLY A 70 23.39 -12.51 -21.49
C GLY A 70 23.50 -11.47 -20.36
N ASP A 71 22.78 -10.34 -20.46
CA ASP A 71 23.10 -9.16 -19.63
C ASP A 71 22.24 -9.02 -18.36
N ALA A 72 21.19 -9.82 -18.20
CA ALA A 72 20.22 -9.67 -17.11
C ALA A 72 20.45 -10.59 -15.89
N SER A 73 21.48 -11.44 -15.90
CA SER A 73 21.66 -12.52 -14.90
C SER A 73 21.66 -12.03 -13.44
N GLY A 74 22.24 -10.86 -13.16
CA GLY A 74 22.32 -10.31 -11.80
C GLY A 74 21.02 -9.67 -11.27
N LYS A 75 20.09 -9.28 -12.16
CA LYS A 75 18.82 -8.63 -11.80
C LYS A 75 17.60 -9.52 -12.01
N LYS A 76 17.74 -10.63 -12.74
CA LYS A 76 16.69 -11.62 -13.00
C LYS A 76 16.34 -12.37 -11.71
N VAL A 77 15.05 -12.44 -11.39
CA VAL A 77 14.54 -13.18 -10.23
C VAL A 77 13.74 -14.38 -10.69
N ILE A 78 12.75 -14.20 -11.58
CA ILE A 78 12.00 -15.29 -12.19
C ILE A 78 11.78 -14.96 -13.66
N GLU A 79 12.04 -15.90 -14.56
CA GLU A 79 11.71 -15.81 -15.98
C GLU A 79 10.75 -16.96 -16.31
N VAL A 80 9.64 -16.62 -16.92
CA VAL A 80 8.58 -17.55 -17.29
C VAL A 80 8.38 -17.45 -18.79
N ASP A 81 8.49 -18.58 -19.48
CA ASP A 81 8.34 -18.68 -20.92
C ASP A 81 7.25 -19.69 -21.29
N ASP A 82 6.13 -19.15 -21.77
CA ASP A 82 4.97 -19.82 -22.35
C ASP A 82 4.43 -20.99 -21.51
N ILE A 83 4.29 -20.77 -20.20
CA ILE A 83 3.87 -21.85 -19.30
C ILE A 83 2.37 -22.14 -19.44
N CYS A 84 2.04 -23.43 -19.42
CA CYS A 84 0.68 -23.92 -19.27
C CYS A 84 0.59 -24.89 -18.09
N PHE A 85 -0.52 -24.84 -17.36
CA PHE A 85 -0.78 -25.75 -16.26
C PHE A 85 -2.28 -25.97 -16.06
N SER A 86 -2.67 -27.23 -15.87
CA SER A 86 -4.06 -27.66 -15.67
C SER A 86 -4.19 -28.66 -14.51
N TYR A 87 -5.30 -28.58 -13.76
CA TYR A 87 -5.71 -29.66 -12.85
C TYR A 87 -6.75 -30.53 -13.57
N GLY A 88 -6.33 -31.68 -14.09
CA GLY A 88 -7.16 -32.49 -14.97
C GLY A 88 -7.57 -31.68 -16.21
N ASP A 89 -8.87 -31.60 -16.49
CA ASP A 89 -9.40 -30.84 -17.63
C ASP A 89 -9.58 -29.33 -17.35
N LYS A 90 -9.29 -28.87 -16.13
CA LYS A 90 -9.46 -27.46 -15.76
C LYS A 90 -8.15 -26.69 -15.93
N PRO A 91 -8.00 -25.86 -16.98
CA PRO A 91 -6.79 -25.08 -17.16
C PRO A 91 -6.75 -23.93 -16.15
N ILE A 92 -5.59 -23.78 -15.51
CA ILE A 92 -5.34 -22.74 -14.50
C ILE A 92 -4.45 -21.63 -15.05
N VAL A 93 -3.47 -21.99 -15.88
CA VAL A 93 -2.57 -21.04 -16.56
C VAL A 93 -2.42 -21.48 -18.01
N LYS A 94 -2.54 -20.55 -18.96
CA LYS A 94 -2.39 -20.76 -20.40
C LYS A 94 -1.46 -19.70 -20.99
N HIS A 95 -0.43 -20.15 -21.70
CA HIS A 95 0.48 -19.30 -22.47
C HIS A 95 0.98 -18.06 -21.72
N PHE A 96 1.38 -18.27 -20.46
CA PHE A 96 1.83 -17.17 -19.62
C PHE A 96 3.35 -17.01 -19.72
N SER A 97 3.78 -15.81 -20.10
CA SER A 97 5.20 -15.41 -20.08
C SER A 97 5.35 -14.11 -19.31
N THR A 98 6.37 -14.05 -18.46
CA THR A 98 6.71 -12.81 -17.73
C THR A 98 8.17 -12.85 -17.29
N LEU A 99 8.76 -11.68 -17.09
CA LEU A 99 10.10 -11.53 -16.52
C LEU A 99 10.01 -10.69 -15.25
N ILE A 100 10.26 -11.34 -14.12
CA ILE A 100 10.32 -10.73 -12.80
C ILE A 100 11.77 -10.40 -12.47
N GLN A 101 12.03 -9.14 -12.15
CA GLN A 101 13.35 -8.62 -11.80
C GLN A 101 13.40 -8.17 -10.32
N ARG A 102 14.61 -7.93 -9.81
CA ARG A 102 14.82 -7.41 -8.46
C ARG A 102 14.14 -6.05 -8.29
N GLY A 103 13.47 -5.86 -7.16
CA GLY A 103 12.73 -4.64 -6.83
C GLY A 103 11.26 -4.65 -7.28
N ASP A 104 10.88 -5.58 -8.16
CA ASP A 104 9.51 -5.70 -8.65
C ASP A 104 8.57 -6.11 -7.50
N LYS A 105 7.44 -5.39 -7.39
CA LYS A 105 6.39 -5.68 -6.40
C LYS A 105 5.12 -6.04 -7.16
N ILE A 106 4.72 -7.30 -7.10
CA ILE A 106 3.68 -7.87 -7.96
C ILE A 106 2.50 -8.33 -7.11
N GLY A 107 1.33 -7.76 -7.37
CA GLY A 107 0.07 -8.20 -6.80
C GLY A 107 -0.58 -9.31 -7.62
N LEU A 108 -1.17 -10.32 -7.00
CA LEU A 108 -1.99 -11.33 -7.66
C LEU A 108 -3.46 -11.09 -7.31
N ILE A 109 -4.26 -10.78 -8.34
CA ILE A 109 -5.69 -10.48 -8.21
C ILE A 109 -6.48 -11.58 -8.93
N GLY A 110 -7.56 -12.02 -8.31
CA GLY A 110 -8.47 -13.01 -8.91
C GLY A 110 -9.49 -13.50 -7.90
N ALA A 111 -10.58 -14.07 -8.41
CA ALA A 111 -11.58 -14.71 -7.57
C ALA A 111 -11.00 -15.91 -6.80
N ASN A 112 -11.63 -16.30 -5.71
CA ASN A 112 -11.24 -17.51 -4.99
C ASN A 112 -11.35 -18.73 -5.91
N GLY A 113 -10.27 -19.53 -5.96
CA GLY A 113 -10.19 -20.66 -6.89
C GLY A 113 -9.83 -20.30 -8.34
N ALA A 114 -9.47 -19.04 -8.63
CA ALA A 114 -8.95 -18.63 -9.95
C ALA A 114 -7.51 -19.13 -10.22
N GLY A 115 -6.81 -19.62 -9.20
CA GLY A 115 -5.47 -20.20 -9.34
C GLY A 115 -4.31 -19.37 -8.80
N LYS A 116 -4.56 -18.31 -8.01
CA LYS A 116 -3.52 -17.42 -7.44
C LYS A 116 -2.38 -18.21 -6.77
N SER A 117 -2.72 -19.08 -5.81
CA SER A 117 -1.73 -19.89 -5.09
C SER A 117 -1.09 -20.96 -5.99
N THR A 118 -1.77 -21.43 -7.04
CA THR A 118 -1.19 -22.34 -8.04
C THR A 118 -0.14 -21.63 -8.87
N LEU A 119 -0.42 -20.40 -9.33
CA LEU A 119 0.53 -19.57 -10.06
C LEU A 119 1.76 -19.28 -9.19
N LEU A 120 1.57 -18.96 -7.91
CA LEU A 120 2.69 -18.82 -6.97
C LEU A 120 3.55 -20.08 -6.90
N LYS A 121 2.94 -21.26 -6.74
CA LYS A 121 3.68 -22.53 -6.68
C LYS A 121 4.48 -22.80 -7.95
N LEU A 122 3.93 -22.48 -9.13
CA LEU A 122 4.62 -22.60 -10.42
C LEU A 122 5.83 -21.66 -10.49
N LEU A 123 5.65 -20.37 -10.14
CA LEU A 123 6.74 -19.38 -10.11
C LEU A 123 7.87 -19.79 -9.15
N LEU A 124 7.49 -20.40 -8.02
CA LEU A 124 8.39 -20.82 -6.96
C LEU A 124 9.00 -22.21 -7.21
N LYS A 125 8.72 -22.84 -8.36
CA LYS A 125 9.16 -24.21 -8.72
C LYS A 125 8.76 -25.28 -7.71
N GLN A 126 7.68 -25.04 -6.96
CA GLN A 126 7.05 -26.04 -6.09
C GLN A 126 6.07 -26.94 -6.86
N LEU A 127 5.74 -26.53 -8.09
CA LEU A 127 4.90 -27.26 -9.02
C LEU A 127 5.54 -27.17 -10.41
N GLU A 128 5.56 -28.27 -11.15
CA GLU A 128 6.05 -28.29 -12.52
C GLU A 128 4.92 -27.91 -13.48
N PRO A 129 5.18 -27.06 -14.49
CA PRO A 129 4.21 -26.76 -15.52
C PRO A 129 4.05 -27.95 -16.49
N ASP A 130 2.88 -28.06 -17.13
CA ASP A 130 2.63 -29.09 -18.16
C ASP A 130 3.44 -28.81 -19.44
N SER A 131 3.65 -27.53 -19.74
CA SER A 131 4.48 -27.05 -20.84
C SER A 131 5.10 -25.70 -20.50
N GLY A 132 6.12 -25.30 -21.26
CA GLY A 132 6.88 -24.06 -21.04
C GLY A 132 7.98 -24.22 -19.99
N VAL A 133 8.66 -23.12 -19.66
CA VAL A 133 9.82 -23.14 -18.77
C VAL A 133 9.70 -22.05 -17.71
N VAL A 134 10.00 -22.42 -16.46
CA VAL A 134 10.24 -21.47 -15.37
C VAL A 134 11.72 -21.51 -15.02
N GLU A 135 12.40 -20.38 -15.10
CA GLU A 135 13.77 -20.20 -14.63
C GLU A 135 13.80 -19.26 -13.42
N GLN A 136 14.59 -19.61 -12.42
CA GLN A 136 14.82 -18.78 -11.25
C GLN A 136 16.24 -18.20 -11.31
N GLY A 137 16.40 -16.98 -10.80
CA GLY A 137 17.70 -16.34 -10.65
C GLY A 137 18.62 -17.13 -9.71
N THR A 138 19.92 -16.85 -9.79
CA THR A 138 20.91 -17.48 -8.89
C THR A 138 20.82 -16.89 -7.48
N ARG A 139 20.94 -17.74 -6.45
CA ARG A 139 20.91 -17.36 -5.01
C ARG A 139 19.62 -16.66 -4.58
N LEU A 140 18.47 -17.22 -4.93
CA LEU A 140 17.19 -16.77 -4.36
C LEU A 140 17.05 -17.23 -2.91
N GLU A 141 16.79 -16.27 -2.03
CA GLU A 141 16.47 -16.49 -0.63
C GLU A 141 15.01 -16.07 -0.45
N ILE A 142 14.13 -17.06 -0.35
CA ILE A 142 12.68 -16.89 -0.37
C ILE A 142 12.16 -16.91 1.06
N ALA A 143 11.42 -15.87 1.45
CA ALA A 143 10.73 -15.82 2.73
C ALA A 143 9.21 -15.83 2.51
N TYR A 144 8.53 -16.82 3.10
CA TYR A 144 7.08 -16.89 3.17
C TYR A 144 6.58 -16.28 4.46
N PHE A 145 5.69 -15.30 4.37
CA PHE A 145 5.15 -14.64 5.56
C PHE A 145 4.30 -15.59 6.42
N ASP A 146 3.44 -16.39 5.79
CA ASP A 146 2.49 -17.26 6.51
C ASP A 146 3.20 -18.35 7.34
N GLN A 147 4.28 -18.93 6.81
CA GLN A 147 5.07 -19.97 7.51
C GLN A 147 5.75 -19.47 8.79
N LEU A 148 5.96 -18.16 8.95
CA LEU A 148 6.63 -17.63 10.13
C LEU A 148 5.71 -17.66 11.36
N ARG A 149 4.38 -17.69 11.17
CA ARG A 149 3.39 -17.66 12.27
C ARG A 149 3.56 -18.85 13.21
N ASP A 150 3.87 -20.01 12.63
CA ASP A 150 4.05 -21.27 13.36
C ASP A 150 5.41 -21.40 14.06
N GLN A 151 6.30 -20.40 13.92
CA GLN A 151 7.70 -20.47 14.39
C GLN A 151 7.99 -19.59 15.62
N LEU A 152 7.00 -18.99 16.25
CA LEU A 152 7.20 -18.14 17.44
C LEU A 152 7.18 -18.99 18.71
N ASP A 153 8.33 -19.07 19.42
CA ASP A 153 8.39 -19.72 20.73
C ASP A 153 7.67 -18.82 21.77
N PRO A 154 6.61 -19.32 22.43
CA PRO A 154 5.82 -18.53 23.39
C PRO A 154 6.62 -18.11 24.64
N ASN A 155 7.73 -18.77 24.95
CA ASN A 155 8.54 -18.50 26.14
C ASN A 155 9.72 -17.57 25.89
N MET A 156 10.14 -17.38 24.64
CA MET A 156 11.18 -16.42 24.28
C MET A 156 10.68 -14.98 24.46
N THR A 157 11.61 -14.06 24.68
CA THR A 157 11.29 -12.62 24.68
C THR A 157 11.11 -12.12 23.25
N VAL A 158 10.41 -11.00 23.08
CA VAL A 158 10.23 -10.35 21.78
C VAL A 158 11.59 -10.00 21.14
N ALA A 159 12.53 -9.45 21.93
CA ALA A 159 13.89 -9.14 21.49
C ALA A 159 14.65 -10.38 21.03
N ASP A 160 14.63 -11.45 21.82
CA ASP A 160 15.35 -12.69 21.49
C ASP A 160 14.77 -13.37 20.24
N THR A 161 13.46 -13.22 20.00
CA THR A 161 12.80 -13.81 18.82
C THR A 161 13.26 -13.19 17.49
N VAL A 162 13.78 -11.96 17.56
CA VAL A 162 14.23 -11.20 16.38
C VAL A 162 15.75 -11.22 16.23
N ALA A 163 16.48 -11.19 17.34
CA ALA A 163 17.95 -11.17 17.32
C ALA A 163 18.58 -12.54 17.60
N ASP A 164 17.78 -13.59 17.78
CA ASP A 164 18.22 -14.95 18.13
C ASP A 164 19.19 -14.96 19.33
N GLY A 165 18.88 -14.15 20.35
CA GLY A 165 19.67 -13.99 21.58
C GLY A 165 20.84 -13.00 21.51
N ASN A 166 20.97 -12.23 20.43
CA ASN A 166 21.95 -11.15 20.31
C ASN A 166 21.36 -9.77 20.69
N ASP A 167 22.22 -8.81 21.05
CA ASP A 167 21.79 -7.42 21.26
C ASP A 167 21.64 -6.62 19.96
N PHE A 168 22.12 -7.18 18.84
CA PHE A 168 22.17 -6.53 17.55
C PHE A 168 21.55 -7.41 16.46
N VAL A 169 20.86 -6.76 15.53
CA VAL A 169 20.33 -7.36 14.30
C VAL A 169 21.09 -6.79 13.11
N GLU A 170 21.39 -7.63 12.13
CA GLU A 170 22.03 -7.22 10.89
C GLU A 170 20.97 -7.15 9.78
N ILE A 171 20.80 -5.95 9.21
CA ILE A 171 19.79 -5.68 8.18
C ILE A 171 20.49 -5.05 7.00
N ALA A 172 20.48 -5.73 5.85
CA ALA A 172 21.16 -5.27 4.64
C ALA A 172 22.64 -4.88 4.88
N GLY A 173 23.34 -5.64 5.75
CA GLY A 173 24.75 -5.40 6.10
C GLY A 173 24.98 -4.32 7.17
N ASN A 174 23.93 -3.68 7.68
CA ASN A 174 24.02 -2.70 8.76
C ASN A 174 23.64 -3.31 10.11
N LYS A 175 24.53 -3.20 11.09
CA LYS A 175 24.25 -3.62 12.47
C LYS A 175 23.47 -2.55 13.21
N ARG A 176 22.31 -2.91 13.75
CA ARG A 176 21.46 -2.03 14.58
C ARG A 176 21.13 -2.73 15.89
N HIS A 177 21.01 -1.95 16.97
CA HIS A 177 20.61 -2.48 18.27
C HIS A 177 19.15 -2.93 18.25
N VAL A 178 18.86 -4.10 18.84
CA VAL A 178 17.55 -4.76 18.74
C VAL A 178 16.42 -3.90 19.30
N MET A 179 16.65 -3.17 20.39
CA MET A 179 15.61 -2.32 21.01
C MET A 179 15.25 -1.13 20.11
N SER A 180 16.23 -0.56 19.41
CA SER A 180 15.98 0.54 18.47
C SER A 180 15.25 0.03 17.23
N TYR A 181 15.61 -1.16 16.75
CA TYR A 181 14.93 -1.82 15.64
C TYR A 181 13.48 -2.16 15.99
N LEU A 182 13.23 -2.78 17.15
CA LEU A 182 11.88 -3.08 17.63
C LEU A 182 11.05 -1.82 17.88
N GLY A 183 11.69 -0.70 18.22
CA GLY A 183 11.04 0.61 18.26
C GLY A 183 10.46 1.03 16.90
N ASP A 184 11.15 0.73 15.78
CA ASP A 184 10.62 0.96 14.44
C ASP A 184 9.38 0.08 14.14
N PHE A 185 9.24 -1.06 14.85
CA PHE A 185 8.10 -1.98 14.80
C PHE A 185 7.09 -1.77 15.92
N LEU A 186 7.15 -0.59 16.52
CA LEU A 186 6.16 -0.14 17.44
C LEU A 186 6.14 -0.85 18.81
N PHE A 187 7.29 -1.37 19.24
CA PHE A 187 7.45 -1.97 20.56
C PHE A 187 8.16 -1.02 21.54
N ALA A 188 7.49 -0.74 22.65
CA ALA A 188 8.12 -0.09 23.80
C ALA A 188 9.24 -0.98 24.39
N PRO A 189 10.33 -0.41 24.95
CA PRO A 189 11.44 -1.18 25.51
C PRO A 189 11.04 -2.21 26.58
N ALA A 190 10.00 -1.90 27.37
CA ALA A 190 9.46 -2.83 28.36
C ALA A 190 8.76 -4.02 27.69
N ARG A 191 7.97 -3.78 26.62
CA ARG A 191 7.30 -4.84 25.84
C ARG A 191 8.29 -5.71 25.08
N ALA A 192 9.38 -5.13 24.55
CA ALA A 192 10.44 -5.87 23.88
C ALA A 192 11.10 -6.95 24.76
N ARG A 193 11.05 -6.80 26.09
CA ARG A 193 11.59 -7.76 27.07
C ARG A 193 10.55 -8.77 27.60
N SER A 194 9.28 -8.60 27.25
CA SER A 194 8.23 -9.52 27.68
C SER A 194 8.20 -10.81 26.85
N PRO A 195 7.71 -11.93 27.41
CA PRO A 195 7.52 -13.18 26.66
C PRO A 195 6.47 -13.04 25.56
N VAL A 196 6.67 -13.73 24.43
CA VAL A 196 5.77 -13.72 23.27
C VAL A 196 4.34 -14.14 23.61
N LYS A 197 4.15 -15.06 24.57
CA LYS A 197 2.81 -15.48 25.04
C LYS A 197 1.96 -14.33 25.61
N SER A 198 2.58 -13.24 26.06
CA SER A 198 1.89 -12.07 26.61
C SER A 198 1.48 -11.04 25.55
N LEU A 199 1.80 -11.27 24.29
CA LEU A 199 1.45 -10.39 23.18
C LEU A 199 0.02 -10.63 22.70
N SER A 200 -0.66 -9.54 22.34
CA SER A 200 -1.91 -9.57 21.58
C SER A 200 -1.68 -10.10 20.16
N GLY A 201 -2.77 -10.45 19.45
CA GLY A 201 -2.67 -10.93 18.06
C GLY A 201 -1.99 -9.93 17.12
N GLY A 202 -2.35 -8.64 17.22
CA GLY A 202 -1.71 -7.57 16.44
C GLY A 202 -0.22 -7.41 16.76
N GLU A 203 0.16 -7.42 18.04
CA GLU A 203 1.57 -7.38 18.44
C GLU A 203 2.37 -8.61 17.96
N LYS A 204 1.77 -9.80 17.96
CA LYS A 204 2.41 -10.99 17.38
C LYS A 204 2.67 -10.82 15.89
N ASN A 205 1.76 -10.21 15.15
CA ASN A 205 1.96 -9.90 13.74
C ASN A 205 3.03 -8.83 13.51
N ARG A 206 3.12 -7.80 14.36
CA ARG A 206 4.24 -6.83 14.32
C ARG A 206 5.58 -7.50 14.55
N LEU A 207 5.65 -8.40 15.54
CA LEU A 207 6.84 -9.20 15.82
C LEU A 207 7.20 -10.08 14.62
N LEU A 208 6.20 -10.67 13.96
CA LEU A 208 6.40 -11.48 12.78
C LEU A 208 7.02 -10.68 11.62
N LEU A 209 6.52 -9.47 11.39
CA LEU A 209 7.04 -8.55 10.40
C LEU A 209 8.47 -8.12 10.74
N ALA A 210 8.74 -7.79 12.00
CA ALA A 210 10.10 -7.49 12.46
C ALA A 210 11.05 -8.65 12.14
N ARG A 211 10.65 -9.87 12.47
CA ARG A 211 11.45 -11.07 12.18
C ARG A 211 11.64 -11.30 10.68
N LEU A 212 10.60 -11.08 9.86
CA LEU A 212 10.68 -11.24 8.40
C LEU A 212 11.78 -10.36 7.80
N PHE A 213 11.83 -9.09 8.19
CA PHE A 213 12.80 -8.12 7.64
C PHE A 213 14.22 -8.26 8.21
N THR A 214 14.42 -9.05 9.26
CA THR A 214 15.78 -9.43 9.72
C THR A 214 16.41 -10.57 8.92
N LYS A 215 15.60 -11.40 8.26
CA LYS A 215 16.14 -12.50 7.45
C LYS A 215 16.70 -11.93 6.14
N PRO A 216 17.85 -12.41 5.65
CA PRO A 216 18.30 -12.11 4.31
C PRO A 216 17.35 -12.83 3.35
N ALA A 217 16.33 -12.11 2.88
CA ALA A 217 15.43 -12.56 1.84
C ALA A 217 15.54 -11.57 0.70
N ASN A 218 15.59 -12.07 -0.53
CA ASN A 218 15.55 -11.25 -1.74
C ASN A 218 14.25 -11.44 -2.54
N LEU A 219 13.43 -12.41 -2.13
CA LEU A 219 12.06 -12.61 -2.59
C LEU A 219 11.16 -12.85 -1.38
N ILE A 220 10.18 -11.98 -1.18
CA ILE A 220 9.15 -12.14 -0.14
C ILE A 220 7.85 -12.57 -0.81
N VAL A 221 7.20 -13.58 -0.23
CA VAL A 221 5.88 -14.06 -0.65
C VAL A 221 4.91 -13.87 0.50
N MET A 222 3.84 -13.12 0.24
CA MET A 222 2.76 -12.86 1.20
C MET A 222 1.44 -13.33 0.62
N ASP A 223 0.79 -14.28 1.29
CA ASP A 223 -0.56 -14.73 0.94
C ASP A 223 -1.53 -14.21 2.01
N GLU A 224 -2.44 -13.32 1.60
CA GLU A 224 -3.43 -12.63 2.43
C GLU A 224 -2.87 -12.03 3.74
N PRO A 225 -1.84 -11.16 3.68
CA PRO A 225 -1.20 -10.63 4.88
C PRO A 225 -2.08 -9.68 5.68
N THR A 226 -3.14 -9.11 5.09
CA THR A 226 -3.95 -8.03 5.69
C THR A 226 -5.06 -8.52 6.62
N ASN A 227 -5.41 -9.82 6.61
CA ASN A 227 -6.60 -10.33 7.32
C ASN A 227 -6.55 -10.18 8.85
N ASP A 228 -5.36 -10.24 9.45
CA ASP A 228 -5.18 -10.22 10.91
C ASP A 228 -4.41 -8.98 11.39
N LEU A 229 -4.29 -7.96 10.55
CA LEU A 229 -3.54 -6.74 10.88
C LEU A 229 -4.50 -5.65 11.35
N ASP A 230 -4.11 -4.98 12.44
CA ASP A 230 -4.70 -3.69 12.78
C ASP A 230 -4.22 -2.62 11.77
N LEU A 231 -4.95 -1.51 11.71
CA LEU A 231 -4.64 -0.42 10.78
C LEU A 231 -3.20 0.08 10.93
N GLU A 232 -2.71 0.15 12.17
CA GLU A 232 -1.36 0.63 12.46
C GLU A 232 -0.27 -0.34 11.92
N THR A 233 -0.45 -1.64 12.09
CA THR A 233 0.50 -2.62 11.52
C THR A 233 0.41 -2.66 10.01
N LEU A 234 -0.77 -2.46 9.42
CA LEU A 234 -0.95 -2.37 7.98
C LEU A 234 -0.19 -1.17 7.41
N GLU A 235 -0.32 0.03 7.98
CA GLU A 235 0.45 1.22 7.56
C GLU A 235 1.96 1.01 7.66
N LEU A 236 2.43 0.37 8.75
CA LEU A 236 3.84 0.02 8.93
C LEU A 236 4.30 -0.96 7.85
N LEU A 237 3.50 -1.99 7.58
CA LEU A 237 3.78 -3.00 6.57
C LEU A 237 3.91 -2.38 5.18
N GLU A 238 2.96 -1.51 4.80
CA GLU A 238 2.99 -0.81 3.52
C GLU A 238 4.28 -0.01 3.35
N GLU A 239 4.69 0.76 4.37
CA GLU A 239 5.96 1.47 4.32
C GLU A 239 7.14 0.53 4.09
N LYS A 240 7.26 -0.51 4.93
CA LYS A 240 8.44 -1.38 4.89
C LYS A 240 8.51 -2.11 3.56
N LEU A 241 7.36 -2.48 2.98
CA LEU A 241 7.30 -3.11 1.67
C LEU A 241 7.64 -2.16 0.53
N VAL A 242 7.21 -0.90 0.57
CA VAL A 242 7.60 0.09 -0.46
C VAL A 242 9.11 0.31 -0.46
N ASN A 243 9.72 0.44 0.72
CA ASN A 243 11.16 0.66 0.89
C ASN A 243 12.00 -0.62 0.79
N TYR A 244 11.38 -1.78 0.57
CA TYR A 244 12.11 -3.04 0.40
C TYR A 244 12.68 -3.14 -1.02
N ASP A 245 14.00 -3.29 -1.10
CA ASP A 245 14.75 -3.36 -2.36
C ASP A 245 14.64 -4.72 -3.07
N GLY A 246 14.14 -5.74 -2.38
CA GLY A 246 13.93 -7.05 -2.96
C GLY A 246 12.62 -7.15 -3.76
N THR A 247 12.32 -8.35 -4.22
CA THR A 247 11.11 -8.65 -4.99
C THR A 247 9.99 -9.09 -4.05
N LEU A 248 8.76 -8.64 -4.33
CA LEU A 248 7.56 -8.99 -3.55
C LEU A 248 6.52 -9.67 -4.45
N LEU A 249 6.04 -10.82 -4.03
CA LEU A 249 4.84 -11.47 -4.56
C LEU A 249 3.75 -11.40 -3.50
N LEU A 250 2.67 -10.68 -3.81
CA LEU A 250 1.62 -10.38 -2.86
C LEU A 250 0.28 -10.89 -3.38
N VAL A 251 -0.39 -11.72 -2.60
CA VAL A 251 -1.80 -12.07 -2.79
C VAL A 251 -2.58 -11.34 -1.71
N SER A 252 -3.53 -10.50 -2.11
CA SER A 252 -4.40 -9.82 -1.15
C SER A 252 -5.76 -9.53 -1.78
N HIS A 253 -6.81 -9.57 -0.97
CA HIS A 253 -8.12 -9.04 -1.32
C HIS A 253 -8.27 -7.54 -0.99
N ASP A 254 -7.34 -6.96 -0.24
CA ASP A 254 -7.35 -5.54 0.08
C ASP A 254 -6.83 -4.70 -1.10
N ARG A 255 -7.73 -3.89 -1.64
CA ARG A 255 -7.50 -3.04 -2.82
C ARG A 255 -6.57 -1.88 -2.52
N ALA A 256 -6.76 -1.23 -1.37
CA ALA A 256 -5.96 -0.08 -0.98
C ALA A 256 -4.52 -0.50 -0.71
N PHE A 257 -4.35 -1.64 -0.03
CA PHE A 257 -3.03 -2.21 0.22
C PHE A 257 -2.28 -2.56 -1.08
N LEU A 258 -2.98 -3.18 -2.05
CA LEU A 258 -2.39 -3.45 -3.37
C LEU A 258 -1.98 -2.14 -4.06
N ASP A 259 -2.86 -1.15 -4.11
CA ASP A 259 -2.59 0.15 -4.75
C ASP A 259 -1.38 0.86 -4.14
N ASN A 260 -1.18 0.74 -2.83
CA ASN A 260 -0.12 1.41 -2.09
C ASN A 260 1.24 0.71 -2.14
N VAL A 261 1.31 -0.55 -2.57
CA VAL A 261 2.53 -1.37 -2.46
C VAL A 261 3.00 -1.89 -3.82
N VAL A 262 2.09 -2.26 -4.71
CA VAL A 262 2.45 -3.00 -5.93
C VAL A 262 2.81 -2.06 -7.09
N THR A 263 3.78 -2.52 -7.87
CA THR A 263 4.21 -1.91 -9.14
C THR A 263 3.45 -2.45 -10.33
N SER A 264 2.95 -3.68 -10.22
CA SER A 264 2.13 -4.34 -11.25
C SER A 264 1.21 -5.37 -10.62
N VAL A 265 0.23 -5.79 -11.39
CA VAL A 265 -0.71 -6.83 -11.00
C VAL A 265 -0.83 -7.93 -12.06
N PHE A 266 -0.85 -9.17 -11.59
CA PHE A 266 -1.23 -10.35 -12.35
C PHE A 266 -2.69 -10.66 -12.07
N VAL A 267 -3.50 -10.65 -13.12
CA VAL A 267 -4.95 -10.81 -13.03
C VAL A 267 -5.32 -12.17 -13.57
N LEU A 268 -5.90 -12.99 -12.70
CA LEU A 268 -6.45 -14.30 -13.01
C LEU A 268 -7.98 -14.21 -13.04
N ASP A 269 -8.57 -14.39 -14.22
CA ASP A 269 -10.02 -14.36 -14.42
C ASP A 269 -10.69 -15.73 -14.27
N GLY A 270 -9.90 -16.79 -14.01
CA GLY A 270 -10.37 -18.17 -13.87
C GLY A 270 -10.56 -18.92 -15.19
N SER A 271 -10.33 -18.28 -16.35
CA SER A 271 -10.38 -18.91 -17.68
C SER A 271 -9.07 -19.64 -18.07
N GLY A 272 -8.05 -19.45 -17.24
CA GLY A 272 -6.66 -19.84 -17.49
C GLY A 272 -5.79 -18.72 -18.03
N ALA A 273 -6.37 -17.59 -18.45
CA ALA A 273 -5.59 -16.42 -18.89
C ALA A 273 -5.03 -15.66 -17.68
N VAL A 274 -3.73 -15.36 -17.72
CA VAL A 274 -3.06 -14.52 -16.72
C VAL A 274 -2.58 -13.25 -17.43
N ASN A 275 -3.15 -12.11 -17.06
CA ASN A 275 -2.84 -10.82 -17.68
C ASN A 275 -2.01 -9.96 -16.74
N GLU A 276 -0.93 -9.36 -17.24
CA GLU A 276 -0.08 -8.44 -16.50
C GLU A 276 -0.41 -6.98 -16.82
N PHE A 277 -0.74 -6.21 -15.78
CA PHE A 277 -0.98 -4.76 -15.84
C PHE A 277 0.03 -4.02 -14.97
N ILE A 278 0.50 -2.87 -15.45
CA ILE A 278 1.34 -1.97 -14.64
C ILE A 278 0.40 -1.08 -13.81
N GLY A 279 0.79 -0.84 -12.57
CA GLY A 279 -0.05 -0.13 -11.61
C GLY A 279 -0.71 -1.05 -10.61
N GLY A 280 -1.64 -0.48 -9.85
CA GLY A 280 -2.37 -1.14 -8.78
C GLY A 280 -3.67 -1.80 -9.24
N TYR A 281 -4.48 -2.17 -8.25
CA TYR A 281 -5.84 -2.67 -8.42
C TYR A 281 -6.76 -1.62 -9.06
N SER A 282 -6.66 -0.35 -8.65
CA SER A 282 -7.51 0.73 -9.18
C SER A 282 -7.24 1.02 -10.65
N ASP A 283 -5.96 0.99 -11.05
CA ASP A 283 -5.53 1.17 -12.44
C ASP A 283 -6.09 0.06 -13.34
N TRP A 284 -6.05 -1.19 -12.87
CA TRP A 284 -6.65 -2.32 -13.57
C TRP A 284 -8.19 -2.20 -13.68
N LEU A 285 -8.86 -1.73 -12.63
CA LEU A 285 -10.31 -1.52 -12.67
C LEU A 285 -10.72 -0.43 -13.67
N ALA A 286 -9.97 0.66 -13.74
CA ALA A 286 -10.20 1.72 -14.73
C ALA A 286 -10.10 1.15 -16.15
N TYR A 287 -9.03 0.41 -16.44
CA TYR A 287 -8.86 -0.30 -17.70
C TYR A 287 -10.03 -1.24 -18.04
N CYS A 288 -10.53 -1.99 -17.06
CA CYS A 288 -11.70 -2.87 -17.26
C CYS A 288 -12.98 -2.09 -17.58
N LYS A 289 -13.19 -0.93 -16.95
CA LYS A 289 -14.35 -0.07 -17.22
C LYS A 289 -14.25 0.49 -18.63
N ASP A 290 -13.10 1.00 -19.04
CA ASP A 290 -12.88 1.59 -20.36
C ASP A 290 -13.02 0.54 -21.46
N ALA A 291 -12.44 -0.65 -21.27
CA ALA A 291 -12.58 -1.75 -22.20
C ALA A 291 -14.05 -2.22 -22.34
N ARG A 292 -14.81 -2.25 -21.24
CA ARG A 292 -16.26 -2.56 -21.28
C ARG A 292 -17.05 -1.47 -21.99
N GLN A 293 -16.72 -0.20 -21.76
CA GLN A 293 -17.37 0.92 -22.43
C GLN A 293 -17.05 0.94 -23.93
N ALA A 294 -15.80 0.67 -24.31
CA ALA A 294 -15.39 0.51 -25.71
C ALA A 294 -16.11 -0.68 -26.38
N ALA A 295 -16.19 -1.84 -25.70
CA ALA A 295 -16.92 -3.00 -26.21
C ALA A 295 -18.45 -2.75 -26.33
N ALA A 296 -19.03 -1.98 -25.40
CA ALA A 296 -20.43 -1.57 -25.46
C ALA A 296 -20.69 -0.52 -26.56
N ALA A 297 -19.73 0.38 -26.80
CA ALA A 297 -19.77 1.34 -27.91
C ALA A 297 -19.68 0.62 -29.26
N ILE A 298 -18.81 -0.40 -29.38
CA ILE A 298 -18.70 -1.25 -30.58
C ILE A 298 -20.00 -2.03 -30.82
N LYS A 299 -20.58 -2.66 -29.78
CA LYS A 299 -21.88 -3.33 -29.89
C LYS A 299 -23.01 -2.37 -30.29
N LYS A 300 -23.03 -1.15 -29.74
CA LYS A 300 -23.97 -0.11 -30.17
C LYS A 300 -23.75 0.33 -31.62
N THR A 301 -22.51 0.39 -32.11
CA THR A 301 -22.25 0.72 -33.53
C THR A 301 -22.65 -0.38 -34.51
N VAL A 302 -22.57 -1.65 -34.11
CA VAL A 302 -23.01 -2.79 -34.94
C VAL A 302 -24.54 -2.87 -35.01
N ASP A 303 -25.24 -2.60 -33.90
CA ASP A 303 -26.72 -2.55 -33.89
C ASP A 303 -27.27 -1.29 -34.60
N SER A 304 -26.49 -0.19 -34.61
CA SER A 304 -26.86 1.07 -35.24
C SER A 304 -26.65 1.12 -36.76
N GLN A 305 -26.10 0.08 -37.40
CA GLN A 305 -26.01 0.03 -38.86
C GLN A 305 -27.35 -0.28 -39.56
N LYS A 306 -28.44 -0.52 -38.82
CA LYS A 306 -29.76 -0.82 -39.41
C LYS A 306 -30.80 0.31 -39.36
N GLN A 307 -30.54 1.46 -38.73
CA GLN A 307 -31.50 2.57 -38.74
C GLN A 307 -30.81 3.92 -38.92
N GLN A 308 -31.29 4.65 -39.94
CA GLN A 308 -30.81 5.97 -40.37
C GLN A 308 -30.86 7.00 -39.22
N LYS A 309 -29.73 7.69 -39.03
CA LYS A 309 -29.54 8.80 -38.08
C LYS A 309 -30.20 10.11 -38.55
N PRO A 310 -30.87 10.86 -37.67
CA PRO A 310 -30.81 12.32 -37.61
C PRO A 310 -29.54 12.78 -36.86
N PRO A 311 -29.13 14.06 -36.98
CA PRO A 311 -27.74 14.47 -36.77
C PRO A 311 -27.31 14.48 -35.29
N ALA A 312 -26.05 14.11 -35.09
CA ALA A 312 -25.40 13.98 -33.79
C ALA A 312 -25.19 15.34 -33.09
N ALA A 313 -25.53 15.40 -31.81
CA ALA A 313 -25.10 16.47 -30.92
C ALA A 313 -23.58 16.41 -30.74
N LYS A 314 -22.90 17.55 -30.98
CA LYS A 314 -21.45 17.69 -30.88
C LYS A 314 -21.01 17.58 -29.41
N LYS A 315 -19.99 16.76 -29.14
CA LYS A 315 -19.27 16.74 -27.87
C LYS A 315 -18.69 18.14 -27.59
N LYS A 316 -18.95 18.70 -26.41
CA LYS A 316 -18.41 20.00 -25.99
C LYS A 316 -16.93 19.83 -25.63
N LYS A 317 -16.05 20.56 -26.31
CA LYS A 317 -14.68 20.80 -25.84
C LYS A 317 -14.72 21.92 -24.80
N LEU A 318 -13.80 21.88 -23.82
CA LEU A 318 -13.60 22.95 -22.86
C LEU A 318 -13.42 24.29 -23.58
N SER A 319 -14.14 25.29 -23.09
CA SER A 319 -13.97 26.68 -23.48
C SER A 319 -12.63 27.20 -22.97
N TYR A 320 -12.02 28.15 -23.68
CA TYR A 320 -10.78 28.83 -23.25
C TYR A 320 -10.85 29.38 -21.82
N LYS A 321 -12.06 29.78 -21.38
CA LYS A 321 -12.30 30.23 -19.99
C LYS A 321 -12.24 29.10 -18.96
N GLU A 322 -12.72 27.91 -19.32
CA GLU A 322 -12.76 26.73 -18.45
C GLU A 322 -11.36 26.12 -18.32
N GLN A 323 -10.56 26.16 -19.38
CA GLN A 323 -9.16 25.74 -19.34
C GLN A 323 -8.31 26.66 -18.45
N GLN A 324 -8.50 27.97 -18.56
CA GLN A 324 -7.84 28.94 -17.68
C GLN A 324 -8.32 28.85 -16.22
N GLU A 325 -9.56 28.39 -15.99
CA GLU A 325 -10.08 28.10 -14.65
C GLU A 325 -9.37 26.88 -14.05
N LEU A 326 -9.27 25.79 -14.81
CA LEU A 326 -8.56 24.57 -14.41
C LEU A 326 -7.08 24.85 -14.07
N ASP A 327 -6.38 25.65 -14.87
CA ASP A 327 -4.98 26.03 -14.61
C ASP A 327 -4.79 26.82 -13.31
N LYS A 328 -5.83 27.51 -12.82
CA LYS A 328 -5.77 28.37 -11.63
C LYS A 328 -6.25 27.70 -10.34
N LEU A 329 -7.09 26.66 -10.45
CA LEU A 329 -7.65 25.96 -9.30
C LEU A 329 -6.59 25.40 -8.33
N PRO A 330 -5.46 24.82 -8.78
CA PRO A 330 -4.43 24.31 -7.88
C PRO A 330 -3.86 25.38 -6.93
N ALA A 331 -3.59 26.59 -7.45
CA ALA A 331 -3.08 27.70 -6.64
C ALA A 331 -4.12 28.22 -5.63
N VAL A 332 -5.41 28.20 -6.00
CA VAL A 332 -6.50 28.59 -5.11
C VAL A 332 -6.70 27.57 -3.98
N ILE A 333 -6.56 26.28 -4.29
CA ILE A 333 -6.64 25.19 -3.31
C ILE A 333 -5.49 25.34 -2.31
N GLU A 334 -4.26 25.55 -2.79
CA GLU A 334 -3.08 25.74 -1.93
C GLU A 334 -3.24 26.93 -0.97
N GLU A 335 -3.78 28.07 -1.45
CA GLU A 335 -4.05 29.24 -0.60
C GLU A 335 -5.12 28.96 0.47
N LEU A 336 -6.18 28.23 0.12
CA LEU A 336 -7.25 27.87 1.06
C LEU A 336 -6.76 26.85 2.11
N GLU A 337 -5.94 25.89 1.72
CA GLU A 337 -5.34 24.90 2.63
C GLU A 337 -4.35 25.55 3.61
N ALA A 338 -3.50 26.44 3.12
CA ALA A 338 -2.60 27.23 3.97
C ALA A 338 -3.39 28.04 5.02
N ARG A 339 -4.53 28.62 4.63
CA ARG A 339 -5.39 29.39 5.52
C ARG A 339 -6.16 28.51 6.51
N GLN A 340 -6.63 27.32 6.08
CA GLN A 340 -7.23 26.33 6.97
C GLN A 340 -6.22 25.85 8.02
N ALA A 341 -4.97 25.60 7.63
CA ALA A 341 -3.90 25.19 8.53
C ALA A 341 -3.58 26.26 9.57
N ALA A 342 -3.51 27.53 9.15
CA ALA A 342 -3.28 28.66 10.06
C ALA A 342 -4.41 28.82 11.11
N LEU A 343 -5.67 28.74 10.69
CA LEU A 343 -6.82 28.82 11.61
C LEU A 343 -6.87 27.61 12.55
N THR A 344 -6.57 26.41 12.04
CA THR A 344 -6.51 25.19 12.87
C THR A 344 -5.41 25.30 13.92
N GLN A 345 -4.25 25.85 13.55
CA GLN A 345 -3.15 26.11 14.48
C GLN A 345 -3.56 27.12 15.56
N GLN A 346 -4.27 28.19 15.19
CA GLN A 346 -4.81 29.18 16.12
C GLN A 346 -5.82 28.56 17.11
N ILE A 347 -6.74 27.73 16.62
CA ILE A 347 -7.75 27.03 17.44
C ILE A 347 -7.09 26.00 18.37
N SER A 348 -6.01 25.36 17.95
CA SER A 348 -5.29 24.35 18.75
C SER A 348 -4.45 24.95 19.90
N SER A 349 -4.31 26.27 19.96
CA SER A 349 -3.50 26.93 21.00
C SER A 349 -4.27 26.98 22.33
N PRO A 350 -3.66 26.59 23.47
CA PRO A 350 -4.32 26.60 24.78
C PRO A 350 -4.84 27.99 25.20
N ASP A 351 -4.16 29.05 24.74
CA ASP A 351 -4.49 30.44 25.04
C ASP A 351 -5.76 30.94 24.33
N PHE A 352 -6.15 30.29 23.23
CA PHE A 352 -7.31 30.66 22.42
C PHE A 352 -8.63 30.53 23.20
N TYR A 353 -8.74 29.55 24.08
CA TYR A 353 -9.89 29.35 24.95
C TYR A 353 -9.71 29.96 26.35
N ALA A 354 -8.50 30.40 26.73
CA ALA A 354 -8.17 30.78 28.11
C ALA A 354 -8.34 32.29 28.45
N GLN A 355 -8.58 33.18 27.48
CA GLN A 355 -8.65 34.64 27.72
C GLN A 355 -10.04 35.14 28.16
N THR A 356 -10.29 35.28 29.46
CA THR A 356 -11.58 35.74 30.03
C THR A 356 -12.00 37.16 29.58
N GLY A 357 -13.02 37.29 28.72
CA GLY A 357 -13.68 38.56 28.36
C GLY A 357 -14.99 38.40 27.56
N ALA A 358 -15.90 39.38 27.62
CA ALA A 358 -17.21 39.35 26.96
C ALA A 358 -17.14 39.35 25.41
N ASP A 359 -16.03 39.84 24.83
CA ASP A 359 -15.77 39.83 23.38
C ASP A 359 -15.24 38.47 22.86
N GLN A 360 -14.91 37.53 23.75
CA GLN A 360 -14.26 36.26 23.42
C GLN A 360 -15.18 35.27 22.69
N GLN A 361 -16.47 35.23 23.06
CA GLN A 361 -17.45 34.36 22.40
C GLN A 361 -17.65 34.74 20.93
N GLY A 362 -17.55 36.04 20.60
CA GLY A 362 -17.63 36.54 19.22
C GLY A 362 -16.39 36.17 18.39
N ILE A 363 -15.20 36.22 18.98
CA ILE A 363 -13.94 35.89 18.29
C ILE A 363 -13.83 34.39 18.03
N VAL A 364 -14.18 33.56 19.02
CA VAL A 364 -14.18 32.09 18.88
C VAL A 364 -15.25 31.63 17.88
N ALA A 365 -16.46 32.19 17.95
CA ALA A 365 -17.51 31.89 16.97
C ALA A 365 -17.10 32.34 15.56
N GLY A 366 -16.52 33.54 15.42
CA GLY A 366 -16.12 34.10 14.13
C GLY A 366 -15.00 33.30 13.45
N THR A 367 -14.02 32.81 14.20
CA THR A 367 -12.92 31.97 13.69
C THR A 367 -13.37 30.56 13.32
N LEU A 368 -14.28 29.96 14.11
CA LEU A 368 -14.93 28.69 13.74
C LEU A 368 -15.79 28.82 12.49
N ASP A 369 -16.49 29.95 12.33
CA ASP A 369 -17.27 30.24 11.13
C ASP A 369 -16.37 30.51 9.91
N GLU A 370 -15.22 31.18 10.07
CA GLU A 370 -14.24 31.34 9.01
C GLU A 370 -13.66 29.99 8.55
N LEU A 371 -13.37 29.09 9.50
CA LEU A 371 -12.91 27.74 9.21
C LEU A 371 -13.96 26.93 8.41
N LYS A 372 -15.23 26.93 8.84
CA LYS A 372 -16.32 26.29 8.08
C LYS A 372 -16.51 26.86 6.68
N ARG A 373 -16.34 28.18 6.52
CA ARG A 373 -16.40 28.83 5.19
C ARG A 373 -15.26 28.39 4.29
N ILE A 374 -14.05 28.24 4.83
CA ILE A 374 -12.89 27.76 4.08
C ILE A 374 -13.08 26.28 3.69
N GLU A 375 -13.57 25.43 4.59
CA GLU A 375 -13.91 24.04 4.27
C GLU A 375 -14.94 23.92 3.15
N THR A 376 -15.99 24.75 3.18
CA THR A 376 -17.01 24.79 2.13
C THR A 376 -16.42 25.23 0.79
N LYS A 377 -15.51 26.21 0.80
CA LYS A 377 -14.82 26.68 -0.41
C LYS A 377 -13.85 25.66 -0.97
N LEU A 378 -13.11 24.94 -0.10
CA LEU A 378 -12.22 23.84 -0.51
C LEU A 378 -13.01 22.72 -1.17
N ALA A 379 -14.10 22.27 -0.55
CA ALA A 379 -14.96 21.24 -1.12
C ALA A 379 -15.50 21.65 -2.50
N ALA A 380 -15.94 22.91 -2.66
CA ALA A 380 -16.39 23.42 -3.95
C ALA A 380 -15.26 23.53 -4.99
N ALA A 381 -14.05 23.91 -4.59
CA ALA A 381 -12.89 24.00 -5.47
C ALA A 381 -12.47 22.61 -5.99
N TYR A 382 -12.43 21.60 -5.11
CA TYR A 382 -12.15 20.22 -5.50
C TYR A 382 -13.21 19.66 -6.45
N GLN A 383 -14.50 19.84 -6.13
CA GLN A 383 -15.58 19.40 -7.00
C GLN A 383 -15.49 20.07 -8.39
N ARG A 384 -15.15 21.36 -8.44
CA ARG A 384 -15.01 22.10 -9.70
C ARG A 384 -13.80 21.63 -10.51
N TRP A 385 -12.71 21.27 -9.85
CA TRP A 385 -11.54 20.72 -10.49
C TRP A 385 -11.85 19.35 -11.12
N ASP A 386 -12.52 18.46 -10.39
CA ASP A 386 -12.97 17.15 -10.88
C ASP A 386 -13.91 17.27 -12.10
N GLU A 387 -14.85 18.23 -12.07
CA GLU A 387 -15.77 18.50 -13.18
C GLU A 387 -15.01 18.94 -14.45
N LEU A 388 -14.02 19.80 -14.30
CA LEU A 388 -13.25 20.33 -15.43
C LEU A 388 -12.26 19.30 -15.98
N GLU A 389 -11.66 18.47 -15.13
CA GLU A 389 -10.83 17.34 -15.55
C GLU A 389 -11.65 16.30 -16.32
N ALA A 390 -12.83 15.92 -15.84
CA ALA A 390 -13.71 15.01 -16.55
C ALA A 390 -14.07 15.51 -17.97
N LEU A 391 -14.27 16.83 -18.12
CA LEU A 391 -14.51 17.47 -19.42
C LEU A 391 -13.27 17.51 -20.33
N THR A 392 -12.04 17.50 -19.77
CA THR A 392 -10.81 17.36 -20.58
C THR A 392 -10.70 15.96 -21.18
N GLU A 393 -10.96 14.93 -20.39
CA GLU A 393 -10.85 13.53 -20.80
C GLU A 393 -11.88 13.17 -21.89
N GLU A 394 -13.10 13.71 -21.80
CA GLU A 394 -14.14 13.52 -22.81
C GLU A 394 -13.85 14.21 -24.15
N GLY A 395 -13.00 15.25 -24.15
CA GLY A 395 -12.68 16.08 -25.33
C GLY A 395 -11.51 15.60 -26.18
N VAL A 396 -10.67 14.68 -25.65
CA VAL A 396 -9.49 14.12 -26.31
C VAL A 396 -9.82 12.79 -27.04
N GLY A 397 -11.04 12.27 -26.89
CA GLY A 397 -11.53 11.01 -27.49
C GLY A 397 -12.36 11.12 -28.77
#